data_AF-A0A9W8DV96-F1
#
_entry.id   AF-A0A9W8DV96-F1
#
_cell.length_a   1.000
_cell.length_b   1.000
_cell.length_c   1.000
_cell.angle_alpha   90.00
_cell.angle_beta   90.00
_cell.angle_gamma   90.00
#
_symmetry.space_group_name_H-M   'P 1'
#
loop_
_entity.id
_entity.type
_entity.pdbx_description
1 polymer ?
#
loop_
_entity_poly.entity_id
_entity_poly.type
_entity_poly.pdbx_seq_one_letter_code
_entity_poly.pdbx_strand_id
1 'polypeptide(L)'
;MNTLMLSLVGYSLNRKAPIKQVDIIKYLCECILSSNDFLLKTVDEYISTKKSKKDENTYNPDIIRLEPFAVDSKRRQYWVLGSETCFMYRETDPLSSKSKWELAATDISEYQAISEELRRTRKKENKLIAGSIDKDIIPKIERFIKRREKREKAFRRNLDLLANVEIRETRTRKRKQVNYNMDDQFFDDDDAYVY
;
A
#
# COMPACT_ATOMS: atom_id res chain seq x y z
N MET A 1 -2.31 25.72 27.30
CA MET A 1 -1.96 24.64 26.34
C MET A 1 -2.39 24.91 24.89
N ASN A 2 -3.01 26.06 24.54
CA ASN A 2 -3.45 26.33 23.16
C ASN A 2 -2.45 27.08 22.27
N THR A 3 -1.40 27.69 22.84
CA THR A 3 -0.46 28.54 22.10
C THR A 3 0.61 27.75 21.33
N LEU A 4 1.02 26.57 21.81
CA LEU A 4 2.02 25.74 21.11
C LEU A 4 1.41 24.95 19.94
N MET A 5 0.14 24.55 20.05
CA MET A 5 -0.57 23.85 18.98
C MET A 5 -0.78 24.75 17.74
N LEU A 6 -1.07 26.04 17.93
CA LEU A 6 -1.23 26.99 16.82
C LEU A 6 0.08 27.31 16.10
N SER A 7 1.22 27.27 16.79
CA SER A 7 2.53 27.52 16.17
C SER A 7 3.02 26.38 15.28
N LEU A 8 2.48 25.16 15.43
CA LEU A 8 2.94 24.00 14.66
C LEU A 8 2.14 23.76 13.37
N VAL A 9 0.88 24.23 13.31
CA VAL A 9 0.01 24.04 12.13
C VAL A 9 0.54 24.83 10.91
N GLY A 10 1.29 25.91 11.12
CA GLY A 10 1.90 26.71 10.05
C GLY A 10 3.29 26.28 9.59
N TYR A 11 3.97 25.36 10.29
CA TYR A 11 5.33 24.94 9.96
C TYR A 11 5.35 23.49 9.50
N SER A 12 5.49 23.27 8.19
CA SER A 12 5.56 21.93 7.63
C SER A 12 6.63 21.10 8.34
N LEU A 13 6.26 19.89 8.78
CA LEU A 13 7.14 18.93 9.46
C LEU A 13 8.45 18.69 8.68
N ASN A 14 8.44 18.84 7.35
CA ASN A 14 9.58 18.63 6.43
C ASN A 14 10.82 19.51 6.65
N ARG A 15 10.76 20.58 7.46
CA ARG A 15 11.87 21.55 7.58
C ARG A 15 12.89 21.23 8.69
N LYS A 16 12.63 20.21 9.54
CA LYS A 16 13.51 19.83 10.66
C LYS A 16 14.41 18.65 10.30
N ALA A 17 15.53 18.50 11.02
CA ALA A 17 16.40 17.33 10.88
C ALA A 17 15.61 16.03 11.12
N PRO A 18 15.85 14.96 10.35
CA PRO A 18 14.98 13.78 10.29
C PRO A 18 14.83 13.07 11.65
N ILE A 19 15.89 13.03 12.45
CA ILE A 19 15.87 12.44 13.80
C ILE A 19 14.87 13.20 14.70
N LYS A 20 14.91 14.53 14.69
CA LYS A 20 14.00 15.36 15.48
C LYS A 20 12.55 15.25 15.00
N GLN A 21 12.33 14.96 13.72
CA GLN A 21 10.97 14.74 13.20
C GLN A 21 10.37 13.45 13.79
N VAL A 22 11.13 12.36 13.86
CA VAL A 22 10.67 11.10 14.45
C VAL A 22 10.33 11.28 15.93
N ASP A 23 11.17 12.00 16.68
CA ASP A 23 10.91 12.29 18.10
C ASP A 23 9.63 13.13 18.28
N ILE A 24 9.42 14.13 17.43
CA ILE A 24 8.20 14.94 17.44
C ILE A 24 6.97 14.09 17.12
N ILE A 25 7.04 13.21 16.11
CA ILE A 25 5.94 12.32 15.75
C ILE A 25 5.62 11.38 16.91
N LYS A 26 6.64 10.80 17.53
CA LYS A 26 6.48 9.93 18.71
C LYS A 26 5.75 10.66 19.84
N TYR A 27 6.21 11.86 20.17
CA TYR A 27 5.60 12.67 21.23
C TYR A 27 4.16 13.06 20.89
N LEU A 28 3.87 13.43 19.65
CA LEU A 28 2.50 13.71 19.20
C LEU A 28 1.60 12.47 19.32
N CYS A 29 2.08 11.29 18.94
CA CYS A 29 1.35 10.04 19.11
C CYS A 29 1.04 9.78 20.59
N GLU A 30 2.02 9.96 21.48
CA GLU A 30 1.82 9.82 22.94
C GLU A 30 0.78 10.82 23.47
N CYS A 31 0.85 12.09 23.04
CA CYS A 31 -0.13 13.12 23.41
C CYS A 31 -1.54 12.81 22.88
N ILE A 32 -1.65 12.30 21.65
CA ILE A 32 -2.93 11.93 21.06
C ILE A 32 -3.54 10.75 21.83
N LEU A 33 -2.73 9.76 22.19
CA LEU A 33 -3.18 8.64 23.02
C LEU A 33 -3.61 9.10 24.41
N SER A 34 -2.89 10.02 25.06
CA SER A 34 -3.26 10.49 26.40
C SER A 34 -4.47 11.43 26.41
N SER A 35 -4.71 12.16 25.31
CA SER A 35 -5.77 13.17 25.25
C SER A 35 -7.07 12.63 24.67
N ASN A 36 -7.03 11.50 23.97
CA ASN A 36 -8.18 10.94 23.27
C ASN A 36 -8.64 9.62 23.93
N ASP A 37 -9.60 9.76 24.85
CA ASP A 37 -10.22 8.63 25.55
C ASP A 37 -10.91 7.64 24.61
N PHE A 38 -11.44 8.11 23.48
CA PHE A 38 -12.04 7.21 22.49
C PHE A 38 -10.98 6.30 21.87
N LEU A 39 -9.82 6.85 21.51
CA LEU A 39 -8.71 6.04 20.98
C LEU A 39 -8.20 5.04 22.02
N LEU A 40 -8.04 5.45 23.29
CA LEU A 40 -7.66 4.53 24.36
C LEU A 40 -8.64 3.35 24.48
N LYS A 41 -9.95 3.63 24.51
CA LYS A 41 -10.98 2.58 24.58
C LYS A 41 -10.93 1.64 23.38
N THR A 42 -10.75 2.17 22.16
CA THR A 42 -10.64 1.32 20.96
C THR A 42 -9.39 0.44 20.99
N VAL A 43 -8.27 0.94 21.52
CA VAL A 43 -7.03 0.19 21.67
C VAL A 43 -7.19 -0.89 22.74
N ASP A 44 -7.79 -0.56 23.90
CA ASP A 44 -8.05 -1.52 24.97
C ASP A 44 -9.04 -2.61 24.56
N GLU A 45 -10.10 -2.24 23.83
CA GLU A 45 -11.04 -3.20 23.24
C GLU A 45 -10.33 -4.12 22.25
N TYR A 46 -9.45 -3.59 21.40
CA TYR A 46 -8.66 -4.39 20.48
C TYR A 46 -7.69 -5.35 21.21
N ILE A 47 -7.01 -4.89 22.26
CA ILE A 47 -6.12 -5.72 23.08
C ILE A 47 -6.92 -6.81 23.82
N SER A 48 -8.11 -6.46 24.33
CA SER A 48 -8.99 -7.37 25.07
C SER A 48 -9.63 -8.44 24.17
N THR A 49 -10.14 -8.05 23.00
CA THR A 49 -10.71 -8.97 22.02
C THR A 49 -9.68 -9.99 21.50
N LYS A 50 -8.40 -9.59 21.41
CA LYS A 50 -7.29 -10.51 21.12
C LYS A 50 -7.01 -11.53 22.21
N LYS A 51 -7.16 -11.18 23.50
CA LYS A 51 -7.00 -12.16 24.60
C LYS A 51 -8.06 -13.26 24.55
N SER A 52 -9.26 -12.92 24.05
CA SER A 52 -10.40 -13.85 23.98
C SER A 52 -10.46 -14.65 22.67
N LYS A 53 -9.90 -14.15 21.58
CA LYS A 53 -9.86 -14.85 20.28
C LYS A 53 -8.44 -15.33 19.97
N LYS A 54 -8.14 -16.54 20.45
CA LYS A 54 -7.11 -17.42 19.86
C LYS A 54 -7.64 -18.04 18.56
N ASP A 55 -8.35 -17.25 17.76
CA ASP A 55 -8.94 -17.73 16.50
C ASP A 55 -7.88 -17.66 15.41
N GLU A 56 -7.64 -18.83 14.82
CA GLU A 56 -6.62 -19.10 13.84
C GLU A 56 -6.79 -18.25 12.55
N ASN A 57 -5.67 -17.72 12.07
CA ASN A 57 -5.32 -17.61 10.65
C ASN A 57 -5.94 -16.53 9.74
N THR A 58 -6.72 -15.55 10.19
CA THR A 58 -7.10 -14.46 9.25
C THR A 58 -6.08 -13.32 9.24
N TYR A 59 -5.17 -13.36 8.26
CA TYR A 59 -4.23 -12.27 7.99
C TYR A 59 -4.93 -11.09 7.33
N ASN A 60 -5.18 -10.03 8.10
CA ASN A 60 -5.56 -8.71 7.58
C ASN A 60 -4.28 -7.90 7.24
N PRO A 61 -3.99 -7.64 5.94
CA PRO A 61 -2.78 -6.93 5.49
C PRO A 61 -2.75 -5.43 5.84
N ASP A 62 -3.91 -4.84 6.15
CA ASP A 62 -4.05 -3.39 6.28
C ASP A 62 -3.80 -2.87 7.70
N ILE A 63 -3.54 -3.77 8.64
CA ILE A 63 -3.23 -3.46 10.04
C ILE A 63 -1.74 -3.71 10.26
N ILE A 64 -1.02 -2.70 10.75
CA ILE A 64 0.37 -2.85 11.23
C ILE A 64 0.35 -3.90 12.34
N ARG A 65 0.77 -5.13 12.03
CA ARG A 65 0.83 -6.23 12.99
C ARG A 65 1.91 -5.91 14.02
N LEU A 66 1.49 -5.66 15.25
CA LEU A 66 2.37 -5.63 16.43
C LEU A 66 2.89 -7.03 16.81
N GLU A 67 2.48 -8.07 16.08
CA GLU A 67 2.89 -9.46 16.30
C GLU A 67 3.78 -9.94 15.17
N PRO A 68 4.85 -10.70 15.51
CA PRO A 68 5.68 -11.33 14.50
C PRO A 68 4.83 -12.32 13.70
N PHE A 69 5.09 -12.39 12.39
CA PHE A 69 4.41 -13.34 11.51
C PHE A 69 4.67 -14.79 11.92
N ALA A 70 5.91 -15.08 12.31
CA ALA A 70 6.33 -16.41 12.71
C ALA A 70 7.55 -16.36 13.62
N VAL A 71 7.69 -17.37 14.47
CA VAL A 71 8.86 -17.55 15.32
C VAL A 71 9.54 -18.86 14.93
N ASP A 72 10.76 -18.77 14.42
CA ASP A 72 11.61 -19.93 14.17
C ASP A 72 11.92 -20.63 15.49
N SER A 73 12.20 -21.91 15.40
CA SER A 73 12.77 -22.73 16.46
C SER A 73 14.07 -22.22 17.11
N LYS A 74 14.77 -21.27 16.47
CA LYS A 74 15.92 -20.53 17.04
C LYS A 74 15.50 -19.23 17.71
N ARG A 75 14.20 -19.08 18.01
CA ARG A 75 13.55 -17.86 18.54
C ARG A 75 13.75 -16.62 17.67
N ARG A 76 14.05 -16.81 16.38
CA ARG A 76 14.14 -15.72 15.40
C ARG A 76 12.72 -15.36 14.98
N GLN A 77 12.40 -14.08 14.97
CA GLN A 77 11.06 -13.62 14.62
C GLN A 77 11.06 -13.07 13.20
N TYR A 78 10.13 -13.55 12.38
CA TYR A 78 9.90 -13.04 11.04
C TYR A 78 8.83 -11.97 11.09
N TRP A 79 9.11 -10.85 10.45
CA TRP A 79 8.24 -9.69 10.39
C TRP A 79 7.95 -9.38 8.93
N VAL A 80 6.69 -9.31 8.56
CA VAL A 80 6.27 -8.88 7.22
C VAL A 80 5.64 -7.51 7.39
N LEU A 81 6.34 -6.48 6.94
CA LEU A 81 5.95 -5.09 7.17
C LEU A 81 5.17 -4.52 5.98
N GLY A 82 3.91 -4.16 6.23
CA GLY A 82 3.11 -3.31 5.36
C GLY A 82 2.34 -4.02 4.24
N SER A 83 1.26 -3.35 3.80
CA SER A 83 0.45 -3.72 2.62
C SER A 83 1.15 -3.33 1.31
N GLU A 84 2.05 -2.34 1.35
CA GLU A 84 2.70 -1.76 0.16
C GLU A 84 4.17 -2.13 -0.04
N THR A 85 4.85 -2.62 0.99
CA THR A 85 6.26 -2.99 0.93
C THR A 85 6.37 -4.49 1.16
N CYS A 86 6.71 -5.27 0.13
CA CYS A 86 6.83 -6.73 0.25
C CYS A 86 8.15 -7.15 0.91
N PHE A 87 8.54 -6.46 1.99
CA PHE A 87 9.80 -6.71 2.68
C PHE A 87 9.55 -7.60 3.90
N MET A 88 10.36 -8.65 4.01
CA MET A 88 10.43 -9.47 5.20
C MET A 88 11.69 -9.10 5.97
N TYR A 89 11.50 -8.84 7.25
CA TYR A 89 12.58 -8.65 8.20
C TYR A 89 12.68 -9.87 9.10
N ARG A 90 13.90 -10.13 9.54
CA ARG A 90 14.21 -11.15 10.53
C ARG A 90 14.84 -10.47 11.72
N GLU A 91 14.17 -10.60 12.85
CA GLU A 91 14.73 -10.24 14.14
C GLU A 91 15.39 -11.48 14.75
N THR A 92 16.59 -11.30 15.31
CA THR A 92 17.22 -12.31 16.17
C THR A 92 16.46 -12.46 17.50
N ASP A 93 16.96 -13.25 18.46
CA ASP A 93 16.24 -13.47 19.72
C ASP A 93 15.88 -12.13 20.40
N PRO A 94 14.58 -11.79 20.55
CA PRO A 94 14.14 -10.49 21.08
C PRO A 94 14.48 -10.32 22.56
N LEU A 95 14.73 -11.43 23.27
CA LEU A 95 15.15 -11.41 24.66
C LEU A 95 16.66 -11.16 24.80
N SER A 96 17.40 -11.16 23.69
CA SER A 96 18.82 -10.84 23.70
C SER A 96 19.02 -9.33 23.74
N SER A 97 19.89 -8.85 24.64
CA SER A 97 20.33 -7.45 24.67
C SER A 97 21.00 -6.99 23.35
N LYS A 98 21.43 -7.94 22.49
CA LYS A 98 22.00 -7.67 21.17
C LYS A 98 21.04 -8.07 20.05
N SER A 99 19.73 -7.83 20.21
CA SER A 99 18.77 -8.06 19.13
C SER A 99 19.14 -7.21 17.92
N LYS A 100 19.28 -7.87 16.76
CA LYS A 100 19.55 -7.26 15.46
C LYS A 100 18.38 -7.53 14.52
N TRP A 101 18.13 -6.54 13.68
CA TRP A 101 17.17 -6.59 12.61
C TRP A 101 17.92 -6.75 11.29
N GLU A 102 17.55 -7.77 10.53
CA GLU A 102 18.12 -8.05 9.21
C GLU A 102 17.00 -8.03 8.17
N LEU A 103 17.28 -7.45 7.00
CA LEU A 103 16.41 -7.60 5.84
C LEU A 103 16.59 -9.02 5.31
N ALA A 104 15.51 -9.81 5.34
CA ALA A 104 15.55 -11.22 5.00
C ALA A 104 15.11 -11.47 3.55
N ALA A 105 14.06 -10.79 3.08
CA ALA A 105 13.57 -10.92 1.71
C ALA A 105 12.99 -9.60 1.19
N THR A 106 13.20 -9.39 -0.10
CA THR A 106 12.74 -8.27 -0.90
C THR A 106 11.98 -8.72 -2.14
N ASP A 107 12.33 -9.89 -2.68
CA ASP A 107 11.72 -10.45 -3.89
C ASP A 107 11.08 -11.81 -3.64
N ILE A 108 10.14 -12.21 -4.51
CA ILE A 108 9.44 -13.50 -4.43
C ILE A 108 10.43 -14.67 -4.41
N SER A 109 11.50 -14.59 -5.21
CA SER A 109 12.54 -15.63 -5.26
C SER A 109 13.21 -15.84 -3.89
N GLU A 110 13.46 -14.76 -3.15
CA GLU A 110 14.04 -14.80 -1.80
C GLU A 110 13.05 -15.40 -0.79
N TYR A 111 11.75 -15.10 -0.90
CA TYR A 111 10.73 -15.75 -0.07
C TYR A 111 10.67 -17.27 -0.30
N GLN A 112 10.77 -17.71 -1.56
CA GLN A 112 10.82 -19.14 -1.89
C GLN A 112 12.08 -19.81 -1.34
N ALA A 113 13.23 -19.15 -1.46
CA ALA A 113 14.49 -19.66 -0.90
C ALA A 113 14.41 -19.83 0.62
N ILE A 114 13.81 -18.88 1.34
CA ILE A 114 13.62 -18.96 2.80
C ILE A 114 12.63 -20.07 3.16
N SER A 115 11.53 -20.20 2.42
CA SER A 115 10.58 -21.30 2.59
C SER A 115 11.27 -22.66 2.44
N GLU A 116 12.15 -22.80 1.44
CA GLU A 116 12.93 -24.02 1.23
C GLU A 116 13.95 -24.28 2.35
N GLU A 117 14.67 -23.25 2.81
CA GLU A 117 15.61 -23.35 3.94
C GLU A 117 14.88 -23.82 5.21
N LEU A 118 13.71 -23.26 5.48
CA LEU A 118 12.87 -23.62 6.62
C LEU A 118 12.34 -25.07 6.49
N ARG A 119 11.99 -25.52 5.28
CA ARG A 119 11.54 -26.91 5.01
C ARG A 119 12.62 -27.95 5.23
N ARG A 120 13.88 -27.62 4.89
CA ARG A 120 15.03 -28.52 5.09
C ARG A 120 15.30 -28.80 6.58
N THR A 121 14.83 -27.93 7.47
CA THR A 121 14.98 -28.13 8.90
C THR A 121 14.05 -29.26 9.41
N ARG A 122 14.55 -30.11 10.33
CA ARG A 122 13.77 -31.24 10.89
C ARG A 122 12.60 -30.82 11.79
N LYS A 123 12.60 -29.57 12.26
CA LYS A 123 11.64 -29.09 13.26
C LYS A 123 10.28 -28.76 12.63
N LYS A 124 9.20 -29.16 13.33
CA LYS A 124 7.82 -29.01 12.84
C LYS A 124 7.41 -27.54 12.68
N GLU A 125 7.81 -26.69 13.61
CA GLU A 125 7.54 -25.25 13.60
C GLU A 125 8.01 -24.60 12.29
N ASN A 126 9.25 -24.85 11.89
CA ASN A 126 9.82 -24.30 10.66
C ASN A 126 9.08 -24.76 9.40
N LYS A 127 8.61 -26.01 9.38
CA LYS A 127 7.81 -26.53 8.26
C LYS A 127 6.43 -25.89 8.18
N LEU A 128 5.79 -25.61 9.33
CA LEU A 128 4.52 -24.89 9.37
C LEU A 128 4.68 -23.46 8.84
N ILE A 129 5.76 -22.79 9.24
CA ILE A 129 6.09 -21.43 8.79
C ILE A 129 6.29 -21.41 7.28
N ALA A 130 7.11 -22.32 6.74
CA ALA A 130 7.30 -22.45 5.30
C ALA A 130 5.97 -22.72 4.56
N GLY A 131 5.09 -23.54 5.16
CA GLY A 131 3.74 -23.77 4.64
C GLY A 131 2.89 -22.49 4.56
N SER A 132 2.96 -21.63 5.59
CA SER A 132 2.23 -20.36 5.60
C SER A 132 2.85 -19.32 4.66
N ILE A 133 4.18 -19.28 4.53
CA ILE A 133 4.86 -18.41 3.54
C ILE A 133 4.34 -18.73 2.12
N ASP A 134 4.35 -20.01 1.75
CA ASP A 134 3.94 -20.42 0.40
C ASP A 134 2.45 -20.22 0.13
N LYS A 135 1.59 -20.49 1.12
CA LYS A 135 0.13 -20.44 0.93
C LYS A 135 -0.44 -19.03 1.09
N ASP A 136 0.08 -18.26 2.05
CA ASP A 136 -0.56 -17.01 2.47
C ASP A 136 0.20 -15.78 1.99
N ILE A 137 1.53 -15.80 1.99
CA ILE A 137 2.36 -14.61 1.71
C ILE A 137 2.65 -14.49 0.21
N ILE A 138 3.22 -15.52 -0.41
CA ILE A 138 3.65 -15.47 -1.82
C ILE A 138 2.50 -15.02 -2.74
N PRO A 139 1.28 -15.60 -2.66
CA PRO A 139 0.19 -15.18 -3.55
C PRO A 139 -0.26 -13.72 -3.32
N LYS A 140 -0.06 -13.17 -2.13
CA LYS A 140 -0.39 -11.76 -1.84
C LYS A 140 0.63 -10.82 -2.44
N ILE A 141 1.91 -11.17 -2.33
CA ILE A 141 3.02 -10.42 -2.94
C ILE A 141 2.84 -10.38 -4.47
N GLU A 142 2.50 -11.51 -5.09
CA GLU A 142 2.21 -11.57 -6.53
C GLU A 142 1.05 -10.64 -6.93
N ARG A 143 -0.07 -10.67 -6.18
CA ARG A 143 -1.20 -9.75 -6.39
C ARG A 143 -0.79 -8.29 -6.23
N PHE A 144 0.07 -8.01 -5.26
CA PHE A 144 0.56 -6.67 -5.01
C PHE A 144 1.43 -6.16 -6.16
N ILE A 145 2.41 -6.95 -6.61
CA ILE A 145 3.29 -6.61 -7.74
C ILE A 145 2.44 -6.34 -8.99
N LYS A 146 1.48 -7.22 -9.29
CA LYS A 146 0.55 -7.04 -10.41
C LYS A 146 -0.29 -5.75 -10.29
N ARG A 147 -0.70 -5.38 -9.08
CA ARG A 147 -1.43 -4.11 -8.83
C ARG A 147 -0.51 -2.90 -9.01
N ARG A 148 0.76 -2.99 -8.60
CA ARG A 148 1.77 -1.96 -8.78
C ARG A 148 2.06 -1.74 -10.27
N GLU A 149 2.30 -2.80 -11.03
CA GLU A 149 2.52 -2.74 -12.49
C GLU A 149 1.33 -2.10 -13.23
N LYS A 150 0.09 -2.44 -12.83
CA LYS A 150 -1.11 -1.81 -13.39
C LYS A 150 -1.13 -0.31 -13.14
N ARG A 151 -0.82 0.12 -11.91
CA ARG A 151 -0.74 1.54 -11.54
C ARG A 151 0.37 2.25 -12.32
N GLU A 152 1.54 1.65 -12.43
CA GLU A 152 2.66 2.21 -13.19
C GLU A 152 2.33 2.35 -14.68
N LYS A 153 1.69 1.34 -15.28
CA LYS A 153 1.22 1.42 -16.67
C LYS A 153 0.18 2.51 -16.88
N ALA A 154 -0.75 2.67 -15.94
CA ALA A 154 -1.73 3.76 -16.00
C ALA A 154 -1.06 5.14 -15.86
N PHE A 155 -0.07 5.25 -14.97
CA PHE A 155 0.72 6.47 -14.78
C PHE A 155 1.52 6.82 -16.04
N ARG A 156 2.24 5.86 -16.63
CA ARG A 156 2.97 6.06 -17.90
C ARG A 156 2.05 6.52 -19.03
N ARG A 157 0.89 5.88 -19.19
CA ARG A 157 -0.12 6.32 -20.18
C ARG A 157 -0.57 7.76 -19.93
N ASN A 158 -0.79 8.15 -18.67
CA ASN A 158 -1.19 9.51 -18.34
C ASN A 158 -0.07 10.51 -18.64
N LEU A 159 1.18 10.19 -18.31
CA LEU A 159 2.34 11.00 -18.65
C LEU A 159 2.49 11.15 -20.18
N ASP A 160 2.34 10.07 -20.94
CA ASP A 160 2.39 10.11 -22.41
C ASP A 160 1.27 10.99 -22.97
N LEU A 161 0.06 10.91 -22.39
CA LEU A 161 -1.05 11.77 -22.80
C LEU A 161 -0.72 13.24 -22.53
N LEU A 162 -0.21 13.57 -21.34
CA LEU A 162 0.19 14.94 -20.95
C LEU A 162 1.31 15.48 -21.83
N ALA A 163 2.35 14.69 -22.10
CA ALA A 163 3.45 15.08 -22.99
C ALA A 163 2.99 15.34 -24.44
N ASN A 164 1.92 14.68 -24.88
CA ASN A 164 1.35 14.86 -26.21
C ASN A 164 0.21 15.90 -26.26
N VAL A 165 -0.07 16.65 -25.18
CA VAL A 165 -1.13 17.68 -25.16
C VAL A 165 -0.79 18.83 -26.11
N GLU A 166 0.44 19.34 -26.08
CA GLU A 166 0.89 20.44 -26.96
C GLU A 166 0.80 20.08 -28.45
N ILE A 167 1.02 18.80 -28.79
CA ILE A 167 0.90 18.28 -30.17
C ILE A 167 -0.58 18.14 -30.58
N ARG A 168 -1.50 17.91 -29.64
CA ARG A 168 -2.94 17.74 -29.93
C ARG A 168 -3.68 19.06 -30.11
N GLU A 169 -3.23 20.15 -29.48
CA GLU A 169 -3.82 21.49 -29.69
C GLU A 169 -3.76 21.92 -31.17
N THR A 170 -2.69 21.54 -31.89
CA THR A 170 -2.52 21.89 -33.31
C THR A 170 -3.32 21.01 -34.28
N ARG A 171 -3.97 19.94 -33.80
CA ARG A 171 -4.72 18.96 -34.63
C ARG A 171 -6.24 19.02 -34.47
N THR A 172 -6.79 20.01 -33.77
CA THR A 172 -8.23 20.26 -33.82
C THR A 172 -8.59 20.91 -35.16
N ARG A 173 -8.93 20.07 -36.16
CA ARG A 173 -9.63 20.56 -37.37
C ARG A 173 -10.84 21.36 -36.90
N LYS A 174 -10.96 22.62 -37.34
CA LYS A 174 -12.13 23.48 -37.12
C LYS A 174 -13.40 22.69 -37.39
N ARG A 175 -14.06 22.22 -36.33
CA ARG A 175 -15.35 21.54 -36.44
C ARG A 175 -16.36 22.63 -36.81
N LYS A 176 -16.71 22.72 -38.09
CA LYS A 176 -17.81 23.58 -38.54
C LYS A 176 -19.05 23.14 -37.75
N GLN A 177 -19.68 24.07 -37.04
CA GLN A 177 -20.92 23.77 -36.33
C GLN A 177 -21.96 23.32 -37.35
N VAL A 178 -22.47 22.10 -37.20
CA VAL A 178 -23.61 21.61 -37.97
C VAL A 178 -24.84 22.18 -37.28
N ASN A 179 -25.51 23.13 -37.94
CA ASN A 179 -26.74 23.72 -37.45
C ASN A 179 -27.90 22.84 -37.94
N TYR A 180 -28.63 22.21 -37.01
CA TYR A 180 -29.83 21.42 -37.31
C TYR A 180 -31.07 22.29 -37.17
N ASN A 181 -31.17 23.36 -37.97
CA ASN A 181 -32.44 24.04 -38.15
C ASN A 181 -33.12 23.40 -39.36
N MET A 182 -34.22 22.69 -39.11
CA MET A 182 -35.09 22.13 -40.12
C MET A 182 -35.99 23.23 -40.70
N ASP A 183 -35.39 24.21 -41.37
CA ASP A 183 -36.11 25.23 -42.13
C ASP A 183 -35.37 25.46 -43.45
N ASP A 184 -35.55 24.53 -44.40
CA ASP A 184 -35.33 24.79 -45.82
C ASP A 184 -36.47 24.12 -46.59
N GLN A 185 -37.61 24.81 -46.62
CA GLN A 185 -38.55 24.71 -47.73
C GLN A 185 -37.91 25.42 -48.93
N PHE A 186 -37.35 24.66 -49.87
CA PHE A 186 -37.21 25.11 -51.25
C PHE A 186 -37.62 23.97 -52.18
N PHE A 187 -38.79 24.20 -52.78
CA PHE A 187 -39.20 23.62 -54.05
C PHE A 187 -38.19 24.04 -55.12
N ASP A 188 -37.84 23.12 -56.01
CA ASP A 188 -37.78 23.43 -57.46
C ASP A 188 -38.05 22.13 -58.22
N ASP A 189 -39.13 22.20 -58.99
CA ASP A 189 -39.69 21.22 -59.92
C ASP A 189 -38.80 21.02 -61.16
N ASP A 190 -39.21 20.04 -61.96
CA ASP A 190 -38.88 19.81 -63.37
C ASP A 190 -37.54 19.12 -63.69
N ASP A 191 -37.63 17.83 -64.01
CA ASP A 191 -37.22 17.41 -65.35
C ASP A 191 -38.01 16.17 -65.82
N ALA A 192 -38.85 16.44 -66.81
CA ALA A 192 -39.55 15.48 -67.61
C ALA A 192 -38.59 14.66 -68.48
N TYR A 193 -38.91 13.37 -68.67
CA TYR A 193 -38.33 12.52 -69.71
C TYR A 193 -38.42 13.18 -71.09
N VAL A 194 -37.40 13.04 -71.93
CA VAL A 194 -37.41 12.33 -73.24
C VAL A 194 -36.03 12.51 -73.93
N TYR A 195 -35.42 11.38 -74.33
CA TYR A 195 -34.25 11.15 -75.23
C TYR A 195 -33.18 12.24 -75.42
#